data_AF-A0AB32W7Q4-F1
#
_entry.id   AF-A0AB32W7Q4-F1
#
_cell.length_a   1.000
_cell.length_b   1.000
_cell.length_c   1.000
_cell.angle_alpha   90.00
_cell.angle_beta   90.00
_cell.angle_gamma   90.00
#
_symmetry.space_group_name_H-M   'P 1'
#
loop_
_entity.id
_entity.type
_entity.pdbx_description
1 polymer ?
#
loop_
_entity_poly.entity_id
_entity_poly.type
_entity_poly.pdbx_seq_one_letter_code
_entity_poly.pdbx_strand_id
1 'polypeptide(L)'
;MSDVMWCDTTHRKVGTPTFVIAFQNVVPVSRVSIGGRECLADYNCKDAPGPDVQWSFFSLLPTCSVRINFGYLHPCCKAKLLKAIQSQQFSRWFPFWFRISSVPGAANEHGRGPSIWETFVREHPEKIADQSTGDVAVDFYHRYKEDIKLMKKFGFDSFRFSISWTRILPKGKISRGVNQQGVQFYNNLINELLANGLKPFVTDRAQSKGSMAQRIWKGSLINIPFLLIASQKGKIGITIVTNWYKPISNTAANRMATSRALDFFFGWFVRPITFGDYPKSMRSAVGSRLPKFSEAQSKMLKGSLDFLGVNHCTTNYVENAPSSNKVNLSYADDRRIKLTTEKKGVSIGLPTALSWLFIYPKGLRELLLYINENYNNPAIYITENGVADANNASLPIKDALKDNVRIRYLHGHLTYLLKAIKEGVDVKAYYVWTFLDDFEWDAGYTVRFGLTYIDFKNNLKRYLKYSAYWLKMFLLK
;
A
#
# COMPACT_ATOMS: atom_id res chain seq x y z
N MET A 1 49.04 32.85 1.45
CA MET A 1 48.34 33.99 2.07
C MET A 1 46.89 33.93 1.57
N SER A 2 45.88 33.73 2.40
CA SER A 2 45.86 33.62 3.87
C SER A 2 44.76 32.67 4.33
N ASP A 3 44.95 32.05 5.49
CA ASP A 3 44.17 30.95 6.03
C ASP A 3 42.77 31.34 6.53
N VAL A 4 41.85 30.37 6.52
CA VAL A 4 40.81 30.28 7.57
C VAL A 4 40.74 28.84 8.08
N MET A 5 41.29 28.67 9.28
CA MET A 5 41.28 27.46 10.08
C MET A 5 39.84 27.08 10.47
N TRP A 6 39.47 25.80 10.38
CA TRP A 6 38.32 25.27 11.12
C TRP A 6 38.79 24.19 12.10
N CYS A 7 38.45 24.42 13.37
CA CYS A 7 38.93 23.64 14.51
C CYS A 7 38.23 22.27 14.59
N ASP A 8 38.97 21.24 14.99
CA ASP A 8 38.42 19.91 15.25
C ASP A 8 37.77 19.85 16.65
N THR A 9 36.44 19.78 16.70
CA THR A 9 35.69 19.45 17.91
C THR A 9 34.55 18.47 17.64
N THR A 10 34.88 17.17 17.72
CA THR A 10 33.99 16.10 18.24
C THR A 10 32.51 16.14 17.83
N HIS A 11 32.20 15.80 16.58
CA HIS A 11 30.81 15.49 16.18
C HIS A 11 30.61 14.01 15.85
N ARG A 12 29.56 13.42 16.47
CA ARG A 12 29.05 12.09 16.12
C ARG A 12 28.74 12.04 14.63
N LYS A 13 29.25 11.03 13.93
CA LYS A 13 28.93 10.75 12.52
C LYS A 13 27.42 10.51 12.35
N VAL A 14 26.68 11.56 11.98
CA VAL A 14 25.35 11.41 11.40
C VAL A 14 25.55 10.81 10.01
N GLY A 15 25.17 9.55 9.84
CA GLY A 15 25.34 8.85 8.57
C GLY A 15 24.58 9.53 7.43
N THR A 16 25.21 9.67 6.28
CA THR A 16 24.58 10.18 5.05
C THR A 16 23.26 9.46 4.77
N PRO A 17 22.14 10.18 4.55
CA PRO A 17 20.83 9.56 4.38
C PRO A 17 20.76 8.77 3.08
N THR A 18 20.56 7.45 3.19
CA THR A 18 20.23 6.59 2.04
C THR A 18 18.84 6.94 1.52
N PHE A 19 18.77 7.56 0.34
CA PHE A 19 17.50 7.77 -0.36
C PHE A 19 16.98 6.47 -0.95
N VAL A 20 15.66 6.29 -0.93
CA VAL A 20 14.97 5.12 -1.51
C VAL A 20 13.91 5.61 -2.50
N ILE A 21 13.98 5.16 -3.75
CA ILE A 21 13.09 5.59 -4.85
C ILE A 21 12.29 4.38 -5.38
N ALA A 22 10.99 4.55 -5.61
CA ALA A 22 10.15 3.56 -6.28
C ALA A 22 9.34 4.13 -7.46
N PHE A 23 9.00 3.28 -8.43
CA PHE A 23 7.93 3.53 -9.41
C PHE A 23 6.65 2.76 -9.00
N GLN A 24 5.46 3.20 -9.41
CA GLN A 24 4.21 2.49 -9.10
C GLN A 24 3.42 2.18 -10.38
N ASN A 25 3.06 0.91 -10.57
CA ASN A 25 2.24 0.48 -11.70
C ASN A 25 0.75 0.79 -11.49
N VAL A 26 0.04 1.02 -12.59
CA VAL A 26 -1.42 1.13 -12.62
C VAL A 26 -1.98 -0.11 -13.32
N VAL A 27 -2.69 -0.95 -12.57
CA VAL A 27 -3.42 -2.10 -13.14
C VAL A 27 -4.86 -1.66 -13.40
N PRO A 28 -5.46 -1.93 -14.57
CA PRO A 28 -6.87 -1.65 -14.78
C PRO A 28 -7.73 -2.49 -13.84
N VAL A 29 -8.42 -1.84 -12.90
CA VAL A 29 -9.48 -2.49 -12.12
C VAL A 29 -10.60 -2.85 -13.09
N SER A 30 -10.92 -4.14 -13.21
CA SER A 30 -12.02 -4.59 -14.06
C SER A 30 -13.35 -4.09 -13.49
N ARG A 31 -14.15 -3.39 -14.31
CA ARG A 31 -15.48 -2.88 -13.97
C ARG A 31 -16.27 -3.91 -13.13
N VAL A 32 -16.54 -3.57 -11.87
CA VAL A 32 -17.60 -4.23 -11.10
C VAL A 32 -18.91 -3.60 -11.55
N SER A 33 -19.79 -4.41 -12.13
CA SER A 33 -21.14 -3.97 -12.48
C SER A 33 -21.95 -3.82 -11.19
N ILE A 34 -22.33 -2.60 -10.84
CA ILE A 34 -23.36 -2.35 -9.82
C ILE A 34 -24.71 -2.57 -10.51
N GLY A 35 -25.28 -3.77 -10.34
CA GLY A 35 -26.57 -4.14 -10.90
C GLY A 35 -27.67 -4.09 -9.85
N GLY A 36 -28.77 -3.40 -10.17
CA GLY A 36 -30.08 -3.61 -9.55
C GLY A 36 -30.35 -2.87 -8.24
N ARG A 37 -31.30 -1.93 -8.29
CA ARG A 37 -32.11 -1.55 -7.13
C ARG A 37 -33.19 -2.61 -6.93
N GLU A 38 -33.50 -2.98 -5.70
CA GLU A 38 -34.85 -3.37 -5.32
C GLU A 38 -35.10 -3.10 -3.82
N CYS A 39 -36.36 -3.18 -3.41
CA CYS A 39 -36.93 -2.27 -2.40
C CYS A 39 -36.70 -2.64 -0.93
N LEU A 40 -36.90 -1.64 -0.08
CA LEU A 40 -37.12 -1.77 1.35
C LEU A 40 -38.21 -2.80 1.67
N ALA A 41 -37.95 -3.66 2.66
CA ALA A 41 -38.97 -4.38 3.40
C ALA A 41 -38.56 -4.45 4.87
N ASP A 42 -39.43 -4.00 5.77
CA ASP A 42 -39.22 -4.04 7.21
C ASP A 42 -39.09 -5.47 7.73
N TYR A 43 -38.21 -5.67 8.70
CA TYR A 43 -38.30 -6.82 9.60
C TYR A 43 -38.16 -6.39 11.06
N ASN A 44 -39.29 -6.41 11.75
CA ASN A 44 -39.39 -6.19 13.19
C ASN A 44 -38.67 -7.29 13.96
N CYS A 45 -37.94 -6.91 15.02
CA CYS A 45 -37.49 -7.86 16.03
C CYS A 45 -38.69 -8.36 16.86
N LYS A 46 -38.90 -9.67 16.88
CA LYS A 46 -39.49 -10.42 18.00
C LYS A 46 -39.12 -11.90 17.88
N ASP A 47 -39.32 -12.61 18.99
CA ASP A 47 -39.26 -14.07 19.16
C ASP A 47 -37.87 -14.72 19.13
N ALA A 48 -37.30 -14.82 20.33
CA ALA A 48 -36.25 -15.79 20.68
C ALA A 48 -36.74 -16.63 21.88
N PRO A 49 -36.77 -17.97 21.77
CA PRO A 49 -36.89 -18.86 22.92
C PRO A 49 -35.52 -19.26 23.47
N GLY A 50 -35.47 -19.45 24.79
CA GLY A 50 -34.32 -19.87 25.57
C GLY A 50 -34.05 -21.39 25.57
N PRO A 51 -33.19 -21.88 26.47
CA PRO A 51 -32.28 -23.00 26.16
C PRO A 51 -32.53 -24.30 26.94
N ASP A 52 -32.06 -25.42 26.37
CA ASP A 52 -31.90 -26.75 26.97
C ASP A 52 -31.15 -27.62 25.90
N VAL A 53 -30.23 -28.59 26.12
CA VAL A 53 -30.07 -29.68 27.11
C VAL A 53 -28.60 -30.22 27.17
N GLN A 54 -28.14 -30.57 28.39
CA GLN A 54 -27.14 -31.60 28.85
C GLN A 54 -25.70 -31.83 28.30
N TRP A 55 -24.89 -32.44 29.18
CA TRP A 55 -23.49 -32.91 29.04
C TRP A 55 -23.37 -34.44 29.29
N SER A 56 -22.32 -35.08 28.75
CA SER A 56 -21.82 -36.39 29.22
C SER A 56 -20.30 -36.57 28.91
N PHE A 57 -19.53 -37.10 29.87
CA PHE A 57 -18.09 -37.47 29.78
C PHE A 57 -17.95 -39.01 29.59
N PHE A 58 -16.86 -39.64 29.13
CA PHE A 58 -15.40 -39.61 29.48
C PHE A 58 -14.53 -40.07 28.25
N SER A 59 -13.20 -40.34 28.23
CA SER A 59 -12.13 -40.44 29.25
C SER A 59 -10.69 -40.20 28.69
N LEU A 60 -9.81 -39.67 29.55
CA LEU A 60 -8.41 -40.04 29.86
C LEU A 60 -7.40 -40.37 28.71
N LEU A 61 -6.47 -39.48 28.30
CA LEU A 61 -5.23 -38.92 28.93
C LEU A 61 -3.93 -39.71 28.61
N PRO A 62 -2.69 -39.14 28.64
CA PRO A 62 -2.29 -37.74 28.83
C PRO A 62 -1.25 -37.17 27.81
N THR A 63 -1.25 -35.85 27.58
CA THR A 63 -0.02 -35.07 27.28
C THR A 63 -0.02 -33.77 28.09
N CYS A 64 1.09 -33.47 28.76
CA CYS A 64 1.18 -32.34 29.70
C CYS A 64 0.88 -30.99 29.04
N SER A 65 -0.33 -30.48 29.28
CA SER A 65 -0.73 -29.12 28.92
C SER A 65 -0.67 -28.24 30.17
N VAL A 66 0.29 -27.33 30.27
CA VAL A 66 0.33 -26.32 31.33
C VAL A 66 -0.82 -25.33 31.10
N ARG A 67 -1.98 -25.61 31.70
CA ARG A 67 -3.14 -24.71 31.72
C ARG A 67 -2.87 -23.56 32.70
N ILE A 68 -2.39 -22.44 32.19
CA ILE A 68 -2.37 -21.18 32.94
C ILE A 68 -3.81 -20.67 33.05
N ASN A 69 -4.35 -20.68 34.27
CA ASN A 69 -5.75 -20.32 34.52
C ASN A 69 -5.88 -18.78 34.61
N PHE A 70 -6.57 -18.16 33.64
CA PHE A 70 -6.57 -16.70 33.44
C PHE A 70 -7.42 -15.87 34.44
N GLY A 71 -8.00 -16.52 35.45
CA GLY A 71 -8.91 -15.91 36.44
C GLY A 71 -8.23 -15.00 37.47
N TYR A 72 -6.97 -15.26 37.84
CA TYR A 72 -6.30 -14.61 38.99
C TYR A 72 -5.00 -13.86 38.62
N LEU A 73 -4.94 -13.26 37.43
CA LEU A 73 -3.83 -12.39 37.05
C LEU A 73 -4.18 -10.90 37.25
N HIS A 74 -3.56 -10.29 38.26
CA HIS A 74 -3.60 -8.85 38.54
C HIS A 74 -3.35 -8.03 37.25
N PRO A 75 -4.02 -6.88 37.01
CA PRO A 75 -3.98 -6.19 35.71
C PRO A 75 -2.57 -5.90 35.18
N CYS A 76 -1.62 -5.58 36.06
CA CYS A 76 -0.22 -5.37 35.71
C CYS A 76 0.46 -6.63 35.10
N CYS A 77 0.07 -7.83 35.50
CA CYS A 77 0.66 -9.08 35.01
C CYS A 77 0.10 -9.48 33.64
N LYS A 78 -1.20 -9.24 33.37
CA LYS A 78 -1.76 -9.32 32.00
C LYS A 78 -1.06 -8.35 31.04
N ALA A 79 -0.82 -7.12 31.47
CA ALA A 79 -0.11 -6.11 30.68
C ALA A 79 1.38 -6.49 30.43
N LYS A 80 2.08 -7.07 31.42
CA LYS A 80 3.46 -7.57 31.26
C LYS A 80 3.54 -8.75 30.28
N LEU A 81 2.61 -9.71 30.34
CA LEU A 81 2.64 -10.89 29.47
C LEU A 81 2.33 -10.54 28.00
N LEU A 82 1.40 -9.61 27.75
CA LEU A 82 1.13 -9.07 26.41
C LEU A 82 2.33 -8.29 25.85
N LYS A 83 2.98 -7.45 26.67
CA LYS A 83 4.22 -6.75 26.29
C LYS A 83 5.35 -7.71 25.92
N ALA A 84 5.57 -8.76 26.71
CA ALA A 84 6.67 -9.71 26.52
C ALA A 84 6.63 -10.48 25.19
N ILE A 85 5.43 -10.67 24.60
CA ILE A 85 5.26 -11.42 23.35
C ILE A 85 5.16 -10.50 22.12
N GLN A 86 4.69 -9.25 22.27
CA GLN A 86 4.46 -8.34 21.13
C GLN A 86 5.65 -7.42 20.75
N SER A 87 6.33 -6.72 21.69
CA SER A 87 7.32 -5.68 21.31
C SER A 87 8.74 -6.20 21.11
N GLN A 88 9.23 -7.08 21.98
CA GLN A 88 10.66 -7.46 22.00
C GLN A 88 11.12 -8.27 20.79
N GLN A 89 10.27 -9.12 20.21
CA GLN A 89 10.61 -9.86 18.99
C GLN A 89 10.46 -9.03 17.70
N PHE A 90 9.64 -7.96 17.71
CA PHE A 90 9.44 -7.12 16.53
C PHE A 90 10.50 -6.02 16.43
N SER A 91 10.77 -5.33 17.54
CA SER A 91 11.69 -4.19 17.63
C SER A 91 13.17 -4.52 17.35
N ARG A 92 13.54 -5.80 17.40
CA ARG A 92 14.91 -6.29 17.13
C ARG A 92 15.17 -6.58 15.64
N TRP A 93 14.12 -6.69 14.83
CA TRP A 93 14.22 -7.06 13.41
C TRP A 93 13.74 -5.96 12.45
N PHE A 94 12.97 -4.98 12.92
CA PHE A 94 12.40 -3.91 12.09
C PHE A 94 12.81 -2.51 12.56
N PRO A 95 13.53 -1.75 11.72
CA PRO A 95 13.30 -0.32 11.65
C PRO A 95 11.98 -0.08 10.89
N PHE A 96 11.03 0.64 11.48
CA PHE A 96 9.66 0.69 10.95
C PHE A 96 9.41 1.96 10.14
N TRP A 97 9.17 1.78 8.84
CA TRP A 97 9.03 2.89 7.91
C TRP A 97 7.58 3.02 7.43
N PHE A 98 6.86 4.08 7.85
CA PHE A 98 5.42 4.24 7.59
C PHE A 98 5.09 5.21 6.44
N ARG A 99 3.93 5.05 5.80
CA ARG A 99 3.52 5.82 4.60
C ARG A 99 2.35 6.75 4.86
N ILE A 100 2.36 7.83 4.07
CA ILE A 100 1.20 8.64 3.76
C ILE A 100 1.10 8.65 2.22
N SER A 101 -0.07 8.39 1.65
CA SER A 101 -0.38 9.05 0.39
C SER A 101 -1.21 10.25 0.75
N SER A 102 -0.89 11.35 0.09
CA SER A 102 -1.79 12.47 -0.07
C SER A 102 -1.62 12.91 -1.51
N VAL A 103 -2.73 13.18 -2.19
CA VAL A 103 -2.69 14.21 -3.22
C VAL A 103 -2.29 15.50 -2.48
N PRO A 104 -1.22 16.22 -2.86
CA PRO A 104 -0.79 17.39 -2.10
C PRO A 104 -1.87 18.48 -1.96
N GLY A 105 -2.89 18.47 -2.82
CA GLY A 105 -3.76 19.61 -3.05
C GLY A 105 -3.04 20.66 -3.87
N ALA A 106 -3.49 21.92 -3.74
CA ALA A 106 -2.92 23.08 -4.41
C ALA A 106 -2.76 22.85 -5.92
N ALA A 107 -3.80 22.27 -6.55
CA ALA A 107 -3.67 21.66 -7.88
C ALA A 107 -3.31 22.64 -8.99
N ASN A 108 -3.79 23.88 -8.89
CA ASN A 108 -3.58 24.96 -9.87
C ASN A 108 -2.59 26.04 -9.38
N GLU A 109 -1.91 25.82 -8.25
CA GLU A 109 -1.04 26.82 -7.64
C GLU A 109 0.43 26.67 -8.03
N HIS A 110 1.18 27.75 -7.83
CA HIS A 110 2.64 27.78 -7.89
C HIS A 110 3.19 27.14 -9.19
N GLY A 111 2.55 27.46 -10.32
CA GLY A 111 2.95 27.02 -11.66
C GLY A 111 2.69 25.55 -12.01
N ARG A 112 1.96 24.77 -11.19
CA ARG A 112 1.65 23.35 -11.48
C ARG A 112 0.75 23.22 -12.72
N GLY A 113 1.08 22.27 -13.59
CA GLY A 113 0.23 21.87 -14.72
C GLY A 113 -0.78 20.77 -14.36
N PRO A 114 -1.90 20.65 -15.10
CA PRO A 114 -2.88 19.59 -14.89
C PRO A 114 -2.30 18.21 -15.25
N SER A 115 -2.63 17.21 -14.45
CA SER A 115 -2.40 15.79 -14.76
C SER A 115 -3.66 15.18 -15.39
N ILE A 116 -3.55 13.93 -15.86
CA ILE A 116 -4.70 13.21 -16.43
C ILE A 116 -5.85 13.04 -15.43
N TRP A 117 -5.56 13.04 -14.12
CA TRP A 117 -6.57 12.87 -13.08
C TRP A 117 -7.41 14.13 -12.86
N GLU A 118 -6.82 15.33 -12.86
CA GLU A 118 -7.63 16.56 -12.81
C GLU A 118 -8.50 16.70 -14.06
N THR A 119 -7.98 16.35 -15.24
CA THR A 119 -8.78 16.34 -16.48
C THR A 119 -9.93 15.34 -16.37
N PHE A 120 -9.64 14.08 -16.03
CA PHE A 120 -10.64 13.01 -15.92
C PHE A 120 -11.75 13.33 -14.93
N VAL A 121 -11.42 13.81 -13.72
CA VAL A 121 -12.41 14.12 -12.68
C VAL A 121 -13.30 15.30 -13.07
N ARG A 122 -12.78 16.30 -13.78
CA ARG A 122 -13.56 17.47 -14.22
C ARG A 122 -14.39 17.19 -15.47
N GLU A 123 -13.92 16.34 -16.38
CA GLU A 123 -14.67 15.92 -17.58
C GLU A 123 -15.70 14.81 -17.28
N HIS A 124 -15.45 14.00 -16.25
CA HIS A 124 -16.30 12.86 -15.86
C HIS A 124 -16.55 12.80 -14.34
N PRO A 125 -17.17 13.83 -13.73
CA PRO A 125 -17.45 13.85 -12.29
C PRO A 125 -18.35 12.70 -11.85
N GLU A 126 -19.21 12.16 -12.73
CA GLU A 126 -20.07 11.02 -12.46
C GLU A 126 -19.31 9.68 -12.30
N LYS A 127 -17.99 9.69 -12.49
CA LYS A 127 -17.10 8.55 -12.21
C LYS A 127 -16.54 8.56 -10.79
N ILE A 128 -16.78 9.63 -10.02
CA ILE A 128 -16.38 9.75 -8.62
C ILE A 128 -17.64 9.65 -7.75
N ALA A 129 -17.62 8.78 -6.73
CA ALA A 129 -18.81 8.39 -5.96
C ALA A 129 -19.54 9.57 -5.28
N ASP A 130 -18.81 10.62 -4.89
CA ASP A 130 -19.34 11.87 -4.33
C ASP A 130 -19.13 13.09 -5.26
N GLN A 131 -18.72 12.86 -6.51
CA GLN A 131 -18.40 13.88 -7.53
C GLN A 131 -17.33 14.90 -7.09
N SER A 132 -16.54 14.59 -6.06
CA SER A 132 -15.53 15.50 -5.53
C SER A 132 -14.23 15.51 -6.35
N THR A 133 -13.36 16.49 -6.09
CA THR A 133 -12.05 16.61 -6.74
C THR A 133 -10.90 16.59 -5.73
N GLY A 134 -9.70 16.26 -6.23
CA GLY A 134 -8.45 16.35 -5.48
C GLY A 134 -7.80 17.74 -5.50
N ASP A 135 -8.52 18.80 -5.89
CA ASP A 135 -7.93 20.14 -6.11
C ASP A 135 -7.32 20.75 -4.85
N VAL A 136 -8.03 20.62 -3.71
CA VAL A 136 -7.57 20.98 -2.36
C VAL A 136 -7.08 19.75 -1.59
N ALA A 137 -7.71 18.59 -1.81
CA ALA A 137 -7.43 17.36 -1.05
C ALA A 137 -7.43 17.62 0.47
N VAL A 138 -6.37 17.20 1.17
CA VAL A 138 -6.16 17.43 2.62
C VAL A 138 -5.28 18.65 2.91
N ASP A 139 -5.01 19.47 1.87
CA ASP A 139 -4.15 20.66 1.93
C ASP A 139 -2.73 20.36 2.45
N PHE A 140 -2.19 19.18 2.11
CA PHE A 140 -0.85 18.77 2.54
C PHE A 140 0.26 19.69 2.01
N TYR A 141 0.06 20.31 0.84
CA TYR A 141 0.99 21.25 0.22
C TYR A 141 1.31 22.43 1.14
N HIS A 142 0.32 22.97 1.87
CA HIS A 142 0.54 24.01 2.86
C HIS A 142 0.82 23.46 4.27
N ARG A 143 0.26 22.30 4.62
CA ARG A 143 0.22 21.79 6.00
C ARG A 143 1.22 20.69 6.35
N TYR A 144 2.09 20.28 5.42
CA TYR A 144 3.08 19.20 5.65
C TYR A 144 3.89 19.37 6.94
N LYS A 145 4.17 20.60 7.40
CA LYS A 145 4.86 20.86 8.67
C LYS A 145 4.06 20.48 9.92
N GLU A 146 2.74 20.63 9.89
CA GLU A 146 1.84 20.13 10.95
C GLU A 146 1.83 18.61 10.95
N ASP A 147 1.64 18.03 9.76
CA ASP A 147 1.55 16.58 9.57
C ASP A 147 2.86 15.88 9.98
N ILE A 148 4.03 16.43 9.63
CA ILE A 148 5.35 15.94 10.05
C ILE A 148 5.54 16.01 11.58
N LYS A 149 5.10 17.08 12.24
CA LYS A 149 5.15 17.18 13.71
C LYS A 149 4.27 16.12 14.38
N LEU A 150 3.08 15.86 13.82
CA LEU A 150 2.21 14.77 14.27
C LEU A 150 2.89 13.41 14.06
N MET A 151 3.54 13.18 12.90
CA MET A 151 4.28 11.94 12.67
C MET A 151 5.40 11.72 13.71
N LYS A 152 6.26 12.73 13.92
CA LYS A 152 7.36 12.66 14.90
C LYS A 152 6.85 12.38 16.32
N LYS A 153 5.76 13.04 16.73
CA LYS A 153 5.10 12.83 18.04
C LYS A 153 4.63 11.39 18.25
N PHE A 154 4.40 10.63 17.18
CA PHE A 154 3.90 9.26 17.23
C PHE A 154 4.95 8.18 16.98
N GLY A 155 6.22 8.56 16.79
CA GLY A 155 7.34 7.61 16.72
C GLY A 155 7.48 6.92 15.36
N PHE A 156 7.06 7.58 14.29
CA PHE A 156 7.31 7.11 12.92
C PHE A 156 8.76 7.44 12.51
N ASP A 157 9.46 6.51 11.82
CA ASP A 157 10.85 6.72 11.36
C ASP A 157 10.97 7.15 9.88
N SER A 158 9.88 7.06 9.10
CA SER A 158 9.85 7.36 7.66
C SER A 158 8.64 8.16 7.25
N PHE A 159 8.74 8.77 6.07
CA PHE A 159 7.63 9.24 5.28
C PHE A 159 7.84 8.81 3.83
N ARG A 160 7.00 7.87 3.33
CA ARG A 160 6.90 7.59 1.89
C ARG A 160 5.94 8.56 1.23
N PHE A 161 6.32 9.22 0.13
CA PHE A 161 5.47 10.14 -0.64
C PHE A 161 5.72 10.05 -2.15
N SER A 162 4.96 10.82 -2.95
CA SER A 162 5.15 10.89 -4.40
C SER A 162 5.49 12.29 -4.89
N ILE A 163 6.35 12.38 -5.91
CA ILE A 163 6.54 13.62 -6.67
C ILE A 163 5.44 13.71 -7.73
N SER A 164 4.75 14.85 -7.79
CA SER A 164 3.79 15.16 -8.84
C SER A 164 4.55 15.67 -10.06
N TRP A 165 4.63 14.85 -11.10
CA TRP A 165 5.39 15.17 -12.32
C TRP A 165 5.05 16.55 -12.89
N THR A 166 3.76 16.88 -12.99
CA THR A 166 3.29 18.16 -13.54
C THR A 166 3.48 19.34 -12.59
N ARG A 167 3.85 19.11 -11.32
CA ARG A 167 4.32 20.18 -10.42
C ARG A 167 5.76 20.58 -10.73
N ILE A 168 6.62 19.66 -11.18
CA ILE A 168 8.01 19.95 -11.58
C ILE A 168 8.12 20.33 -13.07
N LEU A 169 7.41 19.61 -13.94
CA LEU A 169 7.38 19.79 -15.39
C LEU A 169 5.93 20.02 -15.85
N PRO A 170 5.38 21.24 -15.72
CA PRO A 170 3.98 21.54 -16.06
C PRO A 170 3.60 21.20 -17.50
N LYS A 171 4.57 21.30 -18.41
CA LYS A 171 4.42 20.97 -19.85
C LYS A 171 5.04 19.62 -20.22
N GLY A 172 5.30 18.76 -19.22
CA GLY A 172 5.77 17.37 -19.36
C GLY A 172 7.23 17.15 -19.77
N LYS A 173 7.94 18.18 -20.25
CA LYS A 173 9.32 18.08 -20.78
C LYS A 173 10.21 19.19 -20.21
N ILE A 174 11.46 18.88 -19.86
CA ILE A 174 12.47 19.87 -19.41
C ILE A 174 12.61 21.00 -20.43
N SER A 175 12.66 20.68 -21.72
CA SER A 175 12.78 21.66 -22.83
C SER A 175 11.57 22.59 -22.99
N ARG A 176 10.52 22.43 -22.18
CA ARG A 176 9.34 23.31 -22.13
C ARG A 176 9.24 24.08 -20.80
N GLY A 177 10.32 24.10 -20.01
CA GLY A 177 10.43 24.79 -18.73
C GLY A 177 10.33 23.86 -17.52
N VAL A 178 11.16 24.15 -16.51
CA VAL A 178 11.12 23.52 -15.18
C VAL A 178 10.49 24.51 -14.21
N ASN A 179 9.51 24.06 -13.42
CA ASN A 179 8.89 24.88 -12.40
C ASN A 179 9.72 24.87 -11.12
N GLN A 180 10.50 25.93 -10.89
CA GLN A 180 11.38 26.05 -9.74
C GLN A 180 10.63 26.13 -8.40
N GLN A 181 9.42 26.69 -8.36
CA GLN A 181 8.59 26.68 -7.14
C GLN A 181 8.16 25.26 -6.77
N GLY A 182 7.84 24.44 -7.78
CA GLY A 182 7.59 23.01 -7.61
C GLY A 182 8.81 22.25 -7.06
N VAL A 183 10.01 22.52 -7.58
CA VAL A 183 11.27 21.94 -7.06
C VAL A 183 11.51 22.38 -5.61
N GLN A 184 11.34 23.66 -5.32
CA GLN A 184 11.53 24.23 -3.99
C GLN A 184 10.57 23.63 -2.95
N PHE A 185 9.31 23.37 -3.30
CA PHE A 185 8.37 22.67 -2.43
C PHE A 185 8.90 21.29 -1.99
N TYR A 186 9.37 20.46 -2.93
CA TYR A 186 9.88 19.12 -2.58
C TYR A 186 11.20 19.18 -1.82
N ASN A 187 12.09 20.13 -2.11
CA ASN A 187 13.29 20.37 -1.30
C ASN A 187 12.92 20.76 0.14
N ASN A 188 11.97 21.67 0.33
CA ASN A 188 11.50 22.09 1.65
C ASN A 188 10.87 20.92 2.42
N LEU A 189 10.05 20.09 1.74
CA LEU A 189 9.47 18.87 2.32
C LEU A 189 10.55 17.87 2.76
N ILE A 190 11.54 17.58 1.91
CA ILE A 190 12.65 16.67 2.23
C ILE A 190 13.47 17.21 3.41
N ASN A 191 13.78 18.50 3.42
CA ASN A 191 14.55 19.14 4.48
C ASN A 191 13.78 19.11 5.82
N GLU A 192 12.48 19.39 5.83
CA GLU A 192 11.63 19.32 7.03
C GLU A 192 11.54 17.88 7.58
N LEU A 193 11.47 16.87 6.71
CA LEU A 193 11.52 15.46 7.12
C LEU A 193 12.84 15.11 7.81
N LEU A 194 13.96 15.44 7.16
CA LEU A 194 15.30 15.15 7.67
C LEU A 194 15.57 15.90 8.99
N ALA A 195 15.19 17.18 9.09
CA ALA A 195 15.27 17.97 10.32
C ALA A 195 14.43 17.38 11.48
N ASN A 196 13.39 16.62 11.15
CA ASN A 196 12.57 15.91 12.12
C ASN A 196 12.98 14.44 12.35
N GLY A 197 14.06 13.96 11.71
CA GLY A 197 14.57 12.60 11.85
C GLY A 197 13.83 11.55 11.00
N LEU A 198 12.88 11.98 10.16
CA LEU A 198 12.11 11.11 9.28
C LEU A 198 12.88 10.83 7.98
N LYS A 199 13.06 9.56 7.62
CA LYS A 199 13.69 9.19 6.34
C LYS A 199 12.69 9.32 5.18
N PRO A 200 12.99 10.13 4.14
CA PRO A 200 12.16 10.21 2.95
C PRO A 200 12.29 8.95 2.08
N PHE A 201 11.17 8.36 1.73
CA PHE A 201 11.06 7.35 0.66
C PHE A 201 10.26 7.98 -0.47
N VAL A 202 10.87 8.16 -1.63
CA VAL A 202 10.26 8.91 -2.74
C VAL A 202 9.67 7.94 -3.75
N THR A 203 8.51 8.27 -4.32
CA THR A 203 7.94 7.52 -5.46
C THR A 203 7.76 8.47 -6.63
N ASP A 204 8.35 8.15 -7.78
CA ASP A 204 8.06 8.88 -9.01
C ASP A 204 6.75 8.34 -9.60
N ARG A 205 5.78 9.25 -9.80
CA ARG A 205 4.49 8.96 -10.44
C ARG A 205 4.32 9.84 -11.67
N ALA A 206 4.91 9.39 -12.78
CA ALA A 206 4.68 9.92 -14.12
C ALA A 206 3.26 9.58 -14.64
N GLN A 207 2.22 10.11 -13.97
CA GLN A 207 0.81 10.03 -14.42
C GLN A 207 0.50 11.05 -15.54
N SER A 208 1.47 11.33 -16.42
CA SER A 208 1.30 12.21 -17.59
C SER A 208 1.60 11.42 -18.88
N LYS A 209 0.98 11.82 -19.99
CA LYS A 209 0.92 11.04 -21.23
C LYS A 209 2.31 10.57 -21.73
N GLY A 210 2.52 9.25 -21.72
CA GLY A 210 3.36 8.52 -22.68
C GLY A 210 4.89 8.59 -22.51
N SER A 211 5.50 7.41 -22.35
CA SER A 211 6.87 7.03 -22.76
C SER A 211 8.10 7.82 -22.27
N MET A 212 7.97 8.91 -21.53
CA MET A 212 9.12 9.83 -21.31
C MET A 212 9.98 9.57 -20.06
N ALA A 213 9.60 8.65 -19.17
CA ALA A 213 10.35 8.34 -17.94
C ALA A 213 11.82 7.89 -18.19
N GLN A 214 12.11 7.33 -19.36
CA GLN A 214 13.47 6.92 -19.76
C GLN A 214 14.37 8.07 -20.26
N ARG A 215 13.82 9.25 -20.64
CA ARG A 215 14.57 10.27 -21.40
C ARG A 215 15.00 11.51 -20.61
N ILE A 216 14.58 11.66 -19.36
CA ILE A 216 14.76 12.91 -18.59
C ILE A 216 15.96 12.90 -17.64
N TRP A 217 16.48 11.73 -17.29
CA TRP A 217 17.61 11.55 -16.38
C TRP A 217 19.00 11.83 -17.02
N LYS A 218 19.08 12.75 -17.99
CA LYS A 218 20.34 13.28 -18.57
C LYS A 218 20.47 14.82 -18.48
N GLY A 219 19.49 15.53 -17.89
CA GLY A 219 19.46 17.01 -17.84
C GLY A 219 19.65 17.58 -16.43
N SER A 220 20.60 18.50 -16.28
CA SER A 220 21.21 18.95 -15.01
C SER A 220 20.39 19.91 -14.14
N LEU A 221 19.06 19.74 -14.04
CA LEU A 221 18.18 20.68 -13.28
C LEU A 221 17.28 20.02 -12.22
N ILE A 222 17.46 18.71 -11.97
CA ILE A 222 17.06 18.04 -10.74
C ILE A 222 18.27 17.20 -10.34
N ASN A 223 18.82 17.41 -9.14
CA ASN A 223 20.13 16.83 -8.77
C ASN A 223 20.06 15.36 -8.29
N ILE A 224 19.28 14.56 -9.01
CA ILE A 224 19.22 13.10 -8.97
C ILE A 224 19.00 12.68 -10.43
N PRO A 225 19.96 11.98 -11.06
CA PRO A 225 19.59 10.97 -12.06
C PRO A 225 20.48 9.72 -12.01
N PHE A 226 19.91 8.53 -11.82
CA PHE A 226 20.48 7.16 -12.04
C PHE A 226 22.01 6.96 -11.85
N LEU A 227 22.87 7.56 -12.68
CA LEU A 227 24.31 7.76 -12.41
C LEU A 227 24.61 8.35 -11.02
N LEU A 228 23.83 9.34 -10.58
CA LEU A 228 23.89 9.90 -9.23
C LEU A 228 23.36 8.96 -8.15
N ILE A 229 22.56 7.93 -8.44
CA ILE A 229 22.15 6.95 -7.42
C ILE A 229 23.35 6.12 -6.97
N ALA A 230 24.22 5.74 -7.92
CA ALA A 230 25.48 5.07 -7.63
C ALA A 230 26.45 5.95 -6.80
N SER A 231 26.57 7.25 -7.10
CA SER A 231 27.45 8.14 -6.32
C SER A 231 26.83 8.63 -4.99
N GLN A 232 25.51 8.75 -4.90
CA GLN A 232 24.75 9.05 -3.67
C GLN A 232 24.55 7.81 -2.77
N LYS A 233 24.89 6.61 -3.24
CA LYS A 233 24.69 5.32 -2.54
C LYS A 233 23.22 5.08 -2.15
N GLY A 234 22.30 5.56 -2.98
CA GLY A 234 20.85 5.37 -2.81
C GLY A 234 20.40 3.97 -3.24
N LYS A 235 19.12 3.66 -3.02
CA LYS A 235 18.47 2.43 -3.52
C LYS A 235 17.27 2.75 -4.41
N ILE A 236 17.05 1.98 -5.46
CA ILE A 236 15.91 2.12 -6.36
C ILE A 236 15.15 0.79 -6.54
N GLY A 237 13.83 0.89 -6.67
CA GLY A 237 12.94 -0.26 -6.73
C GLY A 237 11.66 0.04 -7.50
N ILE A 238 10.72 -0.90 -7.44
CA ILE A 238 9.37 -0.75 -8.01
C ILE A 238 8.34 -1.26 -7.03
N THR A 239 7.21 -0.58 -6.95
CA THR A 239 6.04 -0.94 -6.14
C THR A 239 4.98 -1.59 -7.03
N ILE A 240 4.63 -2.84 -6.71
CA ILE A 240 3.63 -3.63 -7.42
C ILE A 240 2.39 -3.78 -6.55
N VAL A 241 1.22 -3.49 -7.11
CA VAL A 241 -0.08 -3.82 -6.51
C VAL A 241 -0.45 -5.24 -6.89
N THR A 242 -0.64 -6.11 -5.88
CA THR A 242 -1.20 -7.44 -6.11
C THR A 242 -1.99 -7.94 -4.91
N ASN A 243 -3.09 -8.61 -5.20
CA ASN A 243 -3.77 -9.44 -4.21
C ASN A 243 -3.02 -10.77 -4.07
N TRP A 244 -3.41 -11.55 -3.08
CA TRP A 244 -3.15 -12.98 -3.09
C TRP A 244 -4.31 -13.72 -3.77
N TYR A 245 -4.03 -14.86 -4.37
CA TYR A 245 -4.99 -15.62 -5.18
C TYR A 245 -5.05 -17.07 -4.69
N LYS A 246 -6.27 -17.55 -4.42
CA LYS A 246 -6.52 -18.93 -3.96
C LYS A 246 -7.43 -19.67 -4.95
N PRO A 247 -7.20 -20.94 -5.28
CA PRO A 247 -8.11 -21.67 -6.15
C PRO A 247 -9.47 -21.88 -5.46
N ILE A 248 -10.57 -21.66 -6.18
CA ILE A 248 -11.93 -21.86 -5.64
C ILE A 248 -12.17 -23.33 -5.27
N SER A 249 -11.58 -24.27 -6.01
CA SER A 249 -11.55 -25.71 -5.69
C SER A 249 -10.21 -26.32 -6.13
N ASN A 250 -9.82 -27.46 -5.56
CA ASN A 250 -8.51 -28.07 -5.80
C ASN A 250 -8.42 -28.87 -7.13
N THR A 251 -9.02 -28.36 -8.20
CA THR A 251 -8.89 -28.96 -9.54
C THR A 251 -7.62 -28.45 -10.23
N ALA A 252 -7.07 -29.23 -11.16
CA ALA A 252 -5.90 -28.80 -11.94
C ALA A 252 -6.16 -27.49 -12.71
N ALA A 253 -7.36 -27.34 -13.29
CA ALA A 253 -7.78 -26.11 -13.98
C ALA A 253 -7.76 -24.88 -13.05
N ASN A 254 -8.29 -24.99 -11.83
CA ASN A 254 -8.33 -23.86 -10.90
C ASN A 254 -6.94 -23.54 -10.29
N ARG A 255 -6.07 -24.54 -10.11
CA ARG A 255 -4.66 -24.30 -9.78
C ARG A 255 -3.94 -23.55 -10.89
N MET A 256 -4.08 -23.97 -12.15
CA MET A 256 -3.52 -23.25 -13.30
C MET A 256 -4.09 -21.83 -13.46
N ALA A 257 -5.39 -21.64 -13.21
CA ALA A 257 -6.01 -20.31 -13.22
C ALA A 257 -5.44 -19.41 -12.11
N THR A 258 -5.16 -19.95 -10.93
CA THR A 258 -4.53 -19.22 -9.82
C THR A 258 -3.11 -18.78 -10.18
N SER A 259 -2.29 -19.68 -10.75
CA SER A 259 -0.95 -19.34 -11.25
C SER A 259 -1.01 -18.27 -12.34
N ARG A 260 -1.99 -18.38 -13.26
CA ARG A 260 -2.21 -17.41 -14.33
C ARG A 260 -2.71 -16.05 -13.80
N ALA A 261 -3.46 -16.01 -12.70
CA ALA A 261 -3.80 -14.76 -12.02
C ALA A 261 -2.53 -14.07 -11.47
N LEU A 262 -1.69 -14.79 -10.73
CA LEU A 262 -0.41 -14.28 -10.24
C LEU A 262 0.49 -13.80 -11.40
N ASP A 263 0.57 -14.56 -12.49
CA ASP A 263 1.34 -14.16 -13.68
C ASP A 263 0.82 -12.85 -14.29
N PHE A 264 -0.48 -12.68 -14.50
CA PHE A 264 -1.02 -11.47 -15.14
C PHE A 264 -1.05 -10.24 -14.23
N PHE A 265 -1.23 -10.39 -12.92
CA PHE A 265 -1.29 -9.26 -11.99
C PHE A 265 0.08 -8.85 -11.42
N PHE A 266 0.97 -9.81 -11.15
CA PHE A 266 2.26 -9.59 -10.51
C PHE A 266 3.43 -9.96 -11.43
N GLY A 267 3.40 -11.18 -11.98
CA GLY A 267 4.45 -11.71 -12.86
C GLY A 267 4.68 -10.86 -14.12
N TRP A 268 3.66 -10.16 -14.62
CA TRP A 268 3.73 -9.26 -15.78
C TRP A 268 4.85 -8.23 -15.63
N PHE A 269 5.05 -7.71 -14.42
CA PHE A 269 6.05 -6.71 -14.12
C PHE A 269 7.31 -7.31 -13.49
N VAL A 270 7.13 -8.22 -12.51
CA VAL A 270 8.28 -8.73 -11.74
C VAL A 270 9.08 -9.76 -12.53
N ARG A 271 8.45 -10.58 -13.38
CA ARG A 271 9.16 -11.61 -14.14
C ARG A 271 10.12 -11.04 -15.21
N PRO A 272 9.77 -10.01 -16.00
CA PRO A 272 10.74 -9.34 -16.86
C PRO A 272 11.94 -8.77 -16.09
N ILE A 273 11.73 -8.25 -14.89
CA ILE A 273 12.80 -7.66 -14.08
C ILE A 273 13.69 -8.73 -13.43
N THR A 274 13.14 -9.87 -13.04
CA THR A 274 13.93 -10.98 -12.45
C THR A 274 14.62 -11.84 -13.51
N PHE A 275 13.95 -12.11 -14.63
CA PHE A 275 14.36 -13.12 -15.62
C PHE A 275 14.48 -12.61 -17.07
N GLY A 276 14.17 -11.33 -17.32
CA GLY A 276 14.31 -10.68 -18.63
C GLY A 276 13.22 -10.98 -19.66
N ASP A 277 12.14 -11.67 -19.29
CA ASP A 277 11.03 -11.98 -20.19
C ASP A 277 9.69 -12.14 -19.41
N TYR A 278 8.58 -11.96 -20.13
CA TYR A 278 7.22 -12.09 -19.61
C TYR A 278 6.87 -13.53 -19.16
N PRO A 279 5.85 -13.73 -18.31
CA PRO A 279 5.40 -15.06 -17.91
C PRO A 279 5.01 -15.96 -19.09
N LYS A 280 5.33 -17.26 -19.00
CA LYS A 280 4.99 -18.24 -20.04
C LYS A 280 3.47 -18.22 -20.35
N SER A 281 2.64 -18.18 -19.30
CA SER A 281 1.18 -18.14 -19.45
C SER A 281 0.70 -16.89 -20.20
N MET A 282 1.28 -15.72 -19.96
CA MET A 282 0.99 -14.49 -20.69
C MET A 282 1.39 -14.57 -22.15
N ARG A 283 2.61 -15.07 -22.46
CA ARG A 283 3.06 -15.23 -23.85
C ARG A 283 2.15 -16.18 -24.63
N SER A 284 1.74 -17.29 -24.02
CA SER A 284 0.80 -18.25 -24.64
C SER A 284 -0.62 -17.71 -24.80
N ALA A 285 -1.12 -16.92 -23.84
CA ALA A 285 -2.49 -16.43 -23.86
C ALA A 285 -2.69 -15.16 -24.72
N VAL A 286 -1.72 -14.23 -24.69
CA VAL A 286 -1.78 -12.95 -25.40
C VAL A 286 -1.22 -13.08 -26.83
N GLY A 287 -0.24 -13.96 -27.04
CA GLY A 287 0.34 -14.25 -28.35
C GLY A 287 1.08 -13.04 -28.96
N SER A 288 0.88 -12.81 -30.26
CA SER A 288 1.53 -11.74 -31.02
C SER A 288 1.20 -10.32 -30.55
N ARG A 289 0.12 -10.12 -29.78
CA ARG A 289 -0.25 -8.82 -29.20
C ARG A 289 0.66 -8.41 -28.04
N LEU A 290 1.43 -9.34 -27.46
CA LEU A 290 2.39 -9.04 -26.41
C LEU A 290 3.73 -8.61 -27.05
N PRO A 291 4.22 -7.38 -26.80
CA PRO A 291 5.52 -6.96 -27.31
C PRO A 291 6.64 -7.89 -26.85
N LYS A 292 7.71 -7.98 -27.65
CA LYS A 292 8.92 -8.73 -27.28
C LYS A 292 10.01 -7.74 -26.87
N PHE A 293 10.72 -8.04 -25.80
CA PHE A 293 11.96 -7.33 -25.48
C PHE A 293 13.06 -7.75 -26.46
N SER A 294 13.86 -6.80 -26.93
CA SER A 294 15.15 -7.13 -27.55
C SER A 294 16.10 -7.71 -26.52
N GLU A 295 17.17 -8.39 -26.97
CA GLU A 295 18.17 -8.95 -26.05
C GLU A 295 18.79 -7.87 -25.15
N ALA A 296 19.10 -6.69 -25.71
CA ALA A 296 19.59 -5.55 -24.94
C ALA A 296 18.59 -5.06 -23.88
N GLN A 297 17.28 -5.03 -24.20
CA GLN A 297 16.23 -4.68 -23.22
C GLN A 297 16.08 -5.77 -22.14
N SER A 298 16.12 -7.04 -22.52
CA SER A 298 16.08 -8.18 -21.59
C SER A 298 17.25 -8.13 -20.60
N LYS A 299 18.47 -7.86 -21.09
CA LYS A 299 19.67 -7.68 -20.28
C LYS A 299 19.60 -6.45 -19.37
N MET A 300 18.99 -5.36 -19.82
CA MET A 300 18.79 -4.13 -19.03
C MET A 300 17.75 -4.31 -17.91
N LEU A 301 16.75 -5.18 -18.09
CA LEU A 301 15.72 -5.45 -17.09
C LEU A 301 16.19 -6.41 -15.99
N LYS A 302 16.98 -7.42 -16.33
CA LYS A 302 17.49 -8.44 -15.38
C LYS A 302 18.25 -7.79 -14.22
N GLY A 303 17.71 -7.89 -13.02
CA GLY A 303 18.34 -7.38 -11.80
C GLY A 303 18.32 -5.86 -11.66
N SER A 304 17.43 -5.15 -12.37
CA SER A 304 17.40 -3.68 -12.40
C SER A 304 16.83 -3.00 -11.13
N LEU A 305 16.80 -3.67 -9.98
CA LEU A 305 16.22 -3.18 -8.72
C LEU A 305 17.10 -3.57 -7.51
N ASP A 306 17.25 -2.66 -6.56
CA ASP A 306 17.81 -2.94 -5.23
C ASP A 306 16.78 -3.52 -4.26
N PHE A 307 15.48 -3.34 -4.54
CA PHE A 307 14.38 -3.83 -3.72
C PHE A 307 13.05 -3.92 -4.50
N LEU A 308 12.14 -4.74 -3.98
CA LEU A 308 10.76 -4.89 -4.46
C LEU A 308 9.76 -4.30 -3.44
N GLY A 309 8.99 -3.31 -3.87
CA GLY A 309 7.83 -2.80 -3.14
C GLY A 309 6.59 -3.65 -3.41
N VAL A 310 5.88 -4.05 -2.36
CA VAL A 310 4.63 -4.82 -2.45
C VAL A 310 3.50 -4.03 -1.81
N ASN A 311 2.46 -3.75 -2.58
CA ASN A 311 1.19 -3.23 -2.09
C ASN A 311 0.18 -4.36 -2.04
N HIS A 312 -0.38 -4.65 -0.85
CA HIS A 312 -1.29 -5.76 -0.65
C HIS A 312 -2.38 -5.38 0.35
N CYS A 313 -3.66 -5.52 -0.05
CA CYS A 313 -4.79 -5.21 0.83
C CYS A 313 -5.76 -6.38 1.05
N THR A 314 -5.87 -7.33 0.11
CA THR A 314 -6.87 -8.40 0.15
C THR A 314 -6.46 -9.66 -0.65
N THR A 315 -7.33 -10.67 -0.62
CA THR A 315 -7.17 -11.97 -1.30
C THR A 315 -8.45 -12.30 -2.06
N ASN A 316 -8.34 -12.92 -3.24
CA ASN A 316 -9.50 -13.41 -3.99
C ASN A 316 -9.42 -14.93 -4.20
N TYR A 317 -10.58 -15.57 -4.32
CA TYR A 317 -10.69 -16.86 -4.98
C TYR A 317 -10.59 -16.69 -6.49
N VAL A 318 -10.03 -17.70 -7.15
CA VAL A 318 -9.86 -17.77 -8.60
C VAL A 318 -10.50 -19.05 -9.13
N GLU A 319 -11.31 -18.88 -10.16
CA GLU A 319 -11.92 -19.94 -10.96
C GLU A 319 -11.42 -19.84 -12.41
N ASN A 320 -11.21 -20.98 -13.07
CA ASN A 320 -10.84 -21.02 -14.48
C ASN A 320 -12.03 -20.61 -15.35
N ALA A 321 -11.87 -19.59 -16.19
CA ALA A 321 -12.86 -19.23 -17.20
C ALA A 321 -12.54 -19.88 -18.56
N PRO A 322 -13.54 -20.14 -19.42
CA PRO A 322 -13.30 -20.56 -20.81
C PRO A 322 -12.59 -19.47 -21.62
N SER A 323 -12.11 -19.82 -22.81
CA SER A 323 -11.62 -18.85 -23.79
C SER A 323 -12.76 -17.96 -24.29
N SER A 324 -12.45 -16.69 -24.55
CA SER A 324 -13.38 -15.76 -25.18
C SER A 324 -13.36 -15.94 -26.70
N ASN A 325 -14.54 -16.07 -27.32
CA ASN A 325 -14.69 -16.17 -28.78
C ASN A 325 -14.78 -14.79 -29.46
N LYS A 326 -14.49 -13.70 -28.73
CA LYS A 326 -14.52 -12.34 -29.27
C LYS A 326 -13.35 -12.13 -30.23
N VAL A 327 -13.64 -11.53 -31.39
CA VAL A 327 -12.62 -11.06 -32.35
C VAL A 327 -11.66 -10.08 -31.67
N ASN A 328 -12.19 -9.11 -30.92
CA ASN A 328 -11.41 -8.15 -30.16
C ASN A 328 -11.24 -8.62 -28.71
N LEU A 329 -10.12 -9.29 -28.44
CA LEU A 329 -9.74 -9.74 -27.09
C LEU A 329 -9.26 -8.58 -26.21
N SER A 330 -9.75 -8.52 -24.97
CA SER A 330 -9.25 -7.60 -23.94
C SER A 330 -8.28 -8.29 -22.98
N TYR A 331 -7.53 -7.50 -22.21
CA TYR A 331 -6.76 -7.98 -21.04
C TYR A 331 -7.60 -8.85 -20.08
N ALA A 332 -8.91 -8.59 -19.97
CA ALA A 332 -9.78 -9.41 -19.13
C ALA A 332 -10.03 -10.80 -19.73
N ASP A 333 -10.24 -10.88 -21.05
CA ASP A 333 -10.44 -12.13 -21.79
C ASP A 333 -9.16 -12.99 -21.79
N ASP A 334 -7.99 -12.36 -21.96
CA ASP A 334 -6.68 -13.05 -22.01
C ASP A 334 -6.32 -13.81 -20.74
N ARG A 335 -6.70 -13.27 -19.57
CA ARG A 335 -6.43 -13.91 -18.27
C ARG A 335 -7.14 -15.26 -18.14
N ARG A 336 -8.31 -15.45 -18.77
CA ARG A 336 -9.16 -16.65 -18.64
C ARG A 336 -9.37 -17.06 -17.17
N ILE A 337 -9.73 -16.10 -16.32
CA ILE A 337 -10.05 -16.29 -14.91
C ILE A 337 -11.33 -15.55 -14.54
N LYS A 338 -12.05 -16.08 -13.55
CA LYS A 338 -13.08 -15.36 -12.79
C LYS A 338 -12.55 -15.16 -11.36
N LEU A 339 -12.59 -13.93 -10.89
CA LEU A 339 -12.29 -13.59 -9.49
C LEU A 339 -13.59 -13.56 -8.70
N THR A 340 -13.56 -14.06 -7.47
CA THR A 340 -14.65 -13.91 -6.50
C THR A 340 -14.08 -13.76 -5.09
N THR A 341 -14.82 -13.10 -4.21
CA THR A 341 -14.52 -13.00 -2.78
C THR A 341 -15.25 -14.07 -1.97
N GLU A 342 -16.13 -14.85 -2.59
CA GLU A 342 -16.97 -15.85 -1.92
C GLU A 342 -16.83 -17.25 -2.52
N LYS A 343 -17.05 -18.26 -1.68
CA LYS A 343 -17.08 -19.68 -2.05
C LYS A 343 -18.19 -20.37 -1.27
N LYS A 344 -19.19 -20.92 -1.97
CA LYS A 344 -20.37 -21.58 -1.37
C LYS A 344 -21.07 -20.71 -0.30
N GLY A 345 -21.30 -19.42 -0.60
CA GLY A 345 -21.90 -18.45 0.32
C GLY A 345 -20.99 -18.00 1.48
N VAL A 346 -19.75 -18.48 1.56
CA VAL A 346 -18.79 -18.07 2.58
C VAL A 346 -17.76 -17.11 1.98
N SER A 347 -17.76 -15.88 2.47
CA SER A 347 -16.75 -14.86 2.17
C SER A 347 -15.33 -15.31 2.59
N ILE A 348 -14.32 -14.91 1.80
CA ILE A 348 -12.91 -15.30 1.98
C ILE A 348 -12.28 -14.72 3.25
N GLY A 349 -12.80 -13.60 3.74
CA GLY A 349 -12.38 -12.90 4.94
C GLY A 349 -13.51 -12.00 5.46
N LEU A 350 -13.22 -11.14 6.43
CA LEU A 350 -14.22 -10.18 6.94
C LEU A 350 -14.48 -9.09 5.88
N PRO A 351 -15.73 -8.81 5.46
CA PRO A 351 -16.04 -7.69 4.57
C PRO A 351 -15.69 -6.34 5.20
N THR A 352 -15.58 -5.29 4.38
CA THR A 352 -15.31 -3.91 4.81
C THR A 352 -16.24 -2.93 4.10
N ALA A 353 -16.03 -1.62 4.31
CA ALA A 353 -16.77 -0.56 3.60
C ALA A 353 -16.58 -0.59 2.07
N LEU A 354 -15.56 -1.30 1.58
CA LEU A 354 -15.27 -1.45 0.15
C LEU A 354 -15.63 -2.86 -0.31
N SER A 355 -16.53 -2.98 -1.28
CA SER A 355 -17.03 -4.25 -1.82
C SER A 355 -15.95 -5.15 -2.45
N TRP A 356 -14.77 -4.61 -2.75
CA TRP A 356 -13.62 -5.34 -3.28
C TRP A 356 -12.60 -5.76 -2.20
N LEU A 357 -12.67 -5.20 -0.98
CA LEU A 357 -11.65 -5.37 0.06
C LEU A 357 -12.18 -6.24 1.21
N PHE A 358 -11.69 -7.47 1.29
CA PHE A 358 -11.95 -8.41 2.38
C PHE A 358 -10.69 -8.64 3.21
N ILE A 359 -10.83 -8.64 4.54
CA ILE A 359 -9.70 -8.77 5.48
C ILE A 359 -9.26 -10.24 5.54
N TYR A 360 -8.16 -10.57 4.87
CA TYR A 360 -7.55 -11.91 4.90
C TYR A 360 -6.03 -11.86 5.18
N PRO A 361 -5.60 -11.68 6.44
CA PRO A 361 -4.21 -11.41 6.78
C PRO A 361 -3.20 -12.51 6.40
N LYS A 362 -3.66 -13.76 6.28
CA LYS A 362 -2.85 -14.89 5.82
C LYS A 362 -2.36 -14.70 4.38
N GLY A 363 -3.13 -14.00 3.54
CA GLY A 363 -2.80 -13.75 2.14
C GLY A 363 -1.49 -12.99 1.95
N LEU A 364 -1.17 -12.04 2.84
CA LEU A 364 0.10 -11.33 2.81
C LEU A 364 1.28 -12.29 2.98
N ARG A 365 1.22 -13.21 3.95
CA ARG A 365 2.26 -14.24 4.14
C ARG A 365 2.36 -15.19 2.95
N GLU A 366 1.23 -15.67 2.43
CA GLU A 366 1.20 -16.60 1.30
C GLU A 366 1.79 -15.96 0.03
N LEU A 367 1.48 -14.69 -0.24
CA LEU A 367 2.11 -13.89 -1.29
C LEU A 367 3.63 -13.74 -1.08
N LEU A 368 4.06 -13.41 0.14
CA LEU A 368 5.47 -13.18 0.44
C LEU A 368 6.34 -14.44 0.31
N LEU A 369 5.83 -15.59 0.72
CA LEU A 369 6.49 -16.89 0.50
C LEU A 369 6.56 -17.23 -0.99
N TYR A 370 5.48 -17.00 -1.74
CA TYR A 370 5.49 -17.16 -3.20
C TYR A 370 6.57 -16.28 -3.87
N ILE A 371 6.75 -15.03 -3.41
CA ILE A 371 7.80 -14.13 -3.94
C ILE A 371 9.20 -14.66 -3.61
N ASN A 372 9.42 -15.09 -2.36
CA ASN A 372 10.68 -15.71 -1.92
C ASN A 372 11.05 -16.91 -2.81
N GLU A 373 10.13 -17.87 -2.96
CA GLU A 373 10.31 -19.11 -3.71
C GLU A 373 10.50 -18.92 -5.22
N ASN A 374 9.84 -17.92 -5.83
CA ASN A 374 9.73 -17.82 -7.30
C ASN A 374 10.53 -16.67 -7.94
N TYR A 375 11.07 -15.75 -7.14
CA TYR A 375 11.71 -14.51 -7.64
C TYR A 375 13.06 -14.19 -6.98
N ASN A 376 13.78 -15.21 -6.50
CA ASN A 376 15.13 -15.12 -5.92
C ASN A 376 15.21 -14.32 -4.60
N ASN A 377 14.18 -14.40 -3.73
CA ASN A 377 14.09 -13.70 -2.43
C ASN A 377 14.64 -12.25 -2.44
N PRO A 378 14.02 -11.34 -3.21
CA PRO A 378 14.48 -9.96 -3.27
C PRO A 378 14.27 -9.27 -1.91
N ALA A 379 15.00 -8.19 -1.63
CA ALA A 379 14.71 -7.34 -0.49
C ALA A 379 13.31 -6.71 -0.65
N ILE A 380 12.35 -7.08 0.22
CA ILE A 380 10.95 -6.66 0.11
C ILE A 380 10.65 -5.48 1.04
N TYR A 381 9.92 -4.51 0.52
CA TYR A 381 9.33 -3.41 1.28
C TYR A 381 7.81 -3.57 1.15
N ILE A 382 7.05 -3.74 2.25
CA ILE A 382 5.58 -3.69 2.16
C ILE A 382 5.22 -2.22 2.03
N THR A 383 4.97 -1.75 0.81
CA THR A 383 4.90 -0.33 0.47
C THR A 383 3.51 0.29 0.59
N GLU A 384 2.46 -0.55 0.67
CA GLU A 384 1.09 -0.23 1.10
C GLU A 384 0.45 -1.47 1.76
N ASN A 385 -0.19 -1.29 2.92
CA ASN A 385 -1.14 -2.24 3.51
C ASN A 385 -2.11 -1.47 4.41
N GLY A 386 -3.42 -1.64 4.25
CA GLY A 386 -4.41 -0.79 4.92
C GLY A 386 -5.87 -1.19 4.67
N VAL A 387 -6.78 -0.57 5.42
CA VAL A 387 -8.23 -0.78 5.33
C VAL A 387 -8.99 0.54 5.52
N ALA A 388 -10.09 0.68 4.81
CA ALA A 388 -10.99 1.83 4.91
C ALA A 388 -12.12 1.60 5.91
N ASP A 389 -12.50 2.66 6.61
CA ASP A 389 -13.85 2.78 7.19
C ASP A 389 -14.75 3.54 6.21
N ALA A 390 -16.07 3.35 6.31
CA ALA A 390 -17.03 4.19 5.61
C ALA A 390 -17.04 5.60 6.21
N ASN A 391 -17.11 6.64 5.38
CA ASN A 391 -17.28 8.00 5.88
C ASN A 391 -18.73 8.23 6.32
N ASN A 392 -18.99 8.21 7.64
CA ASN A 392 -20.27 8.59 8.20
C ASN A 392 -20.20 10.02 8.77
N ALA A 393 -20.70 10.99 8.01
CA ALA A 393 -20.68 12.41 8.38
C ALA A 393 -21.66 12.78 9.50
N SER A 394 -22.57 11.89 9.89
CA SER A 394 -23.49 12.06 11.02
C SER A 394 -22.94 11.50 12.34
N LEU A 395 -21.83 10.77 12.29
CA LEU A 395 -21.20 10.17 13.47
C LEU A 395 -20.38 11.23 14.23
N PRO A 396 -20.57 11.41 15.55
CA PRO A 396 -19.74 12.32 16.34
C PRO A 396 -18.25 11.97 16.23
N ILE A 397 -17.37 12.98 16.14
CA ILE A 397 -15.92 12.77 15.93
C ILE A 397 -15.35 11.79 16.97
N LYS A 398 -15.73 11.94 18.25
CA LYS A 398 -15.31 11.05 19.36
C LYS A 398 -15.57 9.55 19.11
N ASP A 399 -16.55 9.23 18.27
CA ASP A 399 -16.93 7.87 17.91
C ASP A 399 -16.32 7.46 16.55
N ALA A 400 -16.20 8.40 15.59
CA ALA A 400 -15.47 8.21 14.34
C ALA A 400 -13.96 7.91 14.53
N LEU A 401 -13.37 8.30 15.66
CA LEU A 401 -11.99 7.94 16.02
C LEU A 401 -11.82 6.49 16.51
N LYS A 402 -12.90 5.74 16.79
CA LYS A 402 -12.87 4.39 17.38
C LYS A 402 -12.75 3.28 16.32
N ASP A 403 -11.71 3.35 15.51
CA ASP A 403 -11.47 2.49 14.33
C ASP A 403 -10.95 1.07 14.64
N ASN A 404 -11.69 0.34 15.47
CA ASN A 404 -11.34 -1.00 15.94
C ASN A 404 -11.12 -2.03 14.81
N VAL A 405 -11.76 -1.85 13.65
CA VAL A 405 -11.54 -2.70 12.46
C VAL A 405 -10.12 -2.51 11.91
N ARG A 406 -9.62 -1.27 11.83
CA ARG A 406 -8.24 -0.96 11.41
C ARG A 406 -7.22 -1.54 12.39
N ILE A 407 -7.47 -1.47 13.70
CA ILE A 407 -6.61 -2.11 14.72
C ILE A 407 -6.52 -3.63 14.48
N ARG A 408 -7.66 -4.31 14.31
CA ARG A 408 -7.70 -5.76 14.04
C ARG A 408 -7.01 -6.11 12.72
N TYR A 409 -7.20 -5.30 11.68
CA TYR A 409 -6.54 -5.45 10.38
C TYR A 409 -5.02 -5.38 10.51
N LEU A 410 -4.49 -4.30 11.11
CA LEU A 410 -3.06 -4.08 11.27
C LEU A 410 -2.41 -5.17 12.12
N HIS A 411 -3.00 -5.49 13.28
CA HIS A 411 -2.51 -6.57 14.15
C HIS A 411 -2.44 -7.92 13.41
N GLY A 412 -3.48 -8.26 12.65
CA GLY A 412 -3.52 -9.47 11.84
C GLY A 412 -2.43 -9.52 10.79
N HIS A 413 -2.29 -8.46 9.98
CA HIS A 413 -1.31 -8.41 8.89
C HIS A 413 0.13 -8.40 9.40
N LEU A 414 0.41 -7.62 10.44
CA LEU A 414 1.72 -7.62 11.10
C LEU A 414 2.06 -9.01 11.69
N THR A 415 1.10 -9.69 12.33
CA THR A 415 1.31 -11.05 12.85
C THR A 415 1.70 -12.04 11.76
N TYR A 416 1.06 -11.97 10.58
CA TYR A 416 1.39 -12.84 9.45
C TYR A 416 2.66 -12.42 8.70
N LEU A 417 2.96 -11.12 8.67
CA LEU A 417 4.23 -10.60 8.17
C LEU A 417 5.40 -11.17 8.98
N LEU A 418 5.34 -11.10 10.32
CA LEU A 418 6.38 -11.67 11.20
C LEU A 418 6.61 -13.17 10.94
N LYS A 419 5.55 -13.93 10.65
CA LYS A 419 5.67 -15.34 10.26
C LYS A 419 6.44 -15.49 8.96
N ALA A 420 6.11 -14.73 7.91
CA ALA A 420 6.86 -14.74 6.65
C ALA A 420 8.36 -14.45 6.85
N ILE A 421 8.70 -13.47 7.70
CA ILE A 421 10.09 -13.11 8.02
C ILE A 421 10.80 -14.24 8.76
N LYS A 422 10.15 -14.86 9.75
CA LYS A 422 10.67 -16.05 10.47
C LYS A 422 10.85 -17.27 9.56
N GLU A 423 10.19 -17.27 8.40
CA GLU A 423 10.28 -18.30 7.36
C GLU A 423 11.22 -17.90 6.20
N GLY A 424 12.07 -16.88 6.41
CA GLY A 424 13.18 -16.52 5.52
C GLY A 424 12.89 -15.45 4.47
N VAL A 425 11.69 -14.86 4.44
CA VAL A 425 11.38 -13.74 3.53
C VAL A 425 12.13 -12.48 3.94
N ASP A 426 12.89 -11.89 3.02
CA ASP A 426 13.75 -10.72 3.32
C ASP A 426 12.99 -9.37 3.34
N VAL A 427 12.10 -9.18 4.32
CA VAL A 427 11.33 -7.93 4.48
C VAL A 427 12.15 -6.87 5.23
N LYS A 428 12.33 -5.69 4.62
CA LYS A 428 13.08 -4.53 5.16
C LYS A 428 12.21 -3.44 5.78
N ALA A 429 10.92 -3.38 5.43
CA ALA A 429 10.03 -2.28 5.78
C ALA A 429 8.55 -2.65 5.74
N TYR A 430 7.72 -1.94 6.52
CA TYR A 430 6.26 -2.02 6.47
C TYR A 430 5.61 -0.64 6.58
N TYR A 431 4.96 -0.25 5.48
CA TYR A 431 4.31 1.05 5.28
C TYR A 431 2.77 0.91 5.31
N VAL A 432 2.15 1.43 6.37
CA VAL A 432 0.67 1.55 6.46
C VAL A 432 0.12 2.48 5.38
N TRP A 433 -1.01 2.11 4.79
CA TRP A 433 -1.86 2.99 3.99
C TRP A 433 -3.10 3.38 4.80
N THR A 434 -3.30 4.63 5.21
CA THR A 434 -2.44 5.84 5.14
C THR A 434 -2.33 6.50 6.52
N PHE A 435 -1.58 7.60 6.64
CA PHE A 435 -1.62 8.42 7.86
C PHE A 435 -2.78 9.43 7.89
N LEU A 436 -3.23 9.99 6.77
CA LEU A 436 -4.34 10.95 6.70
C LEU A 436 -5.49 10.34 5.88
N ASP A 437 -6.74 10.56 6.27
CA ASP A 437 -7.88 10.37 5.38
C ASP A 437 -7.78 11.35 4.19
N ASP A 438 -7.59 10.87 2.97
CA ASP A 438 -7.43 11.70 1.77
C ASP A 438 -8.44 11.37 0.65
N PHE A 439 -8.14 11.78 -0.59
CA PHE A 439 -8.99 11.57 -1.77
C PHE A 439 -8.69 10.20 -2.40
N GLU A 440 -9.64 9.27 -2.26
CA GLU A 440 -9.47 7.86 -2.63
C GLU A 440 -10.05 7.55 -4.02
N TRP A 441 -9.55 8.25 -5.03
CA TRP A 441 -9.81 8.03 -6.45
C TRP A 441 -11.31 8.01 -6.79
N ASP A 442 -11.84 6.92 -7.35
CA ASP A 442 -13.25 6.74 -7.71
C ASP A 442 -14.19 6.75 -6.49
N ALA A 443 -13.68 6.52 -5.28
CA ALA A 443 -14.46 6.67 -4.05
C ALA A 443 -14.51 8.11 -3.51
N GLY A 444 -13.74 9.05 -4.04
CA GLY A 444 -13.69 10.43 -3.55
C GLY A 444 -13.32 10.50 -2.06
N TYR A 445 -14.13 11.19 -1.25
CA TYR A 445 -14.02 11.23 0.21
C TYR A 445 -15.07 10.36 0.91
N THR A 446 -15.73 9.42 0.21
CA THR A 446 -16.76 8.53 0.80
C THR A 446 -16.18 7.45 1.72
N VAL A 447 -14.87 7.23 1.70
CA VAL A 447 -14.15 6.24 2.52
C VAL A 447 -12.91 6.86 3.18
N ARG A 448 -12.43 6.22 4.24
CA ARG A 448 -11.41 6.77 5.14
C ARG A 448 -10.36 5.73 5.49
N PHE A 449 -9.17 5.79 4.88
CA PHE A 449 -8.06 4.86 5.16
C PHE A 449 -7.08 5.31 6.25
N GLY A 450 -7.09 6.59 6.63
CA GLY A 450 -6.06 7.21 7.46
C GLY A 450 -6.02 6.73 8.90
N LEU A 451 -4.82 6.72 9.50
CA LEU A 451 -4.61 6.72 10.95
C LEU A 451 -5.07 8.04 11.62
N THR A 452 -5.20 9.11 10.83
CA THR A 452 -5.66 10.44 11.23
C THR A 452 -6.95 10.76 10.47
N TYR A 453 -8.01 11.00 11.23
CA TYR A 453 -9.25 11.55 10.73
C TYR A 453 -9.05 12.99 10.28
N ILE A 454 -9.48 13.31 9.05
CA ILE A 454 -9.57 14.69 8.55
C ILE A 454 -11.01 15.15 8.63
N ASP A 455 -11.22 16.24 9.37
CA ASP A 455 -12.50 16.94 9.43
C ASP A 455 -12.64 17.87 8.21
N PHE A 456 -13.23 17.31 7.13
CA PHE A 456 -13.46 18.04 5.88
C PHE A 456 -14.42 19.24 6.02
N LYS A 457 -15.20 19.33 7.10
CA LYS A 457 -16.13 20.44 7.35
C LYS A 457 -15.52 21.53 8.25
N ASN A 458 -14.50 21.21 9.04
CA ASN A 458 -13.87 22.13 10.00
C ASN A 458 -12.39 22.37 9.65
N ASN A 459 -12.17 23.14 8.57
CA ASN A 459 -10.84 23.59 8.14
C ASN A 459 -9.78 22.46 8.06
N LEU A 460 -10.19 21.28 7.57
CA LEU A 460 -9.32 20.11 7.38
C LEU A 460 -8.59 19.65 8.66
N LYS A 461 -9.18 19.86 9.84
CA LYS A 461 -8.51 19.61 11.12
C LYS A 461 -8.18 18.13 11.33
N ARG A 462 -6.94 17.87 11.78
CA ARG A 462 -6.39 16.54 12.05
C ARG A 462 -6.80 16.03 13.43
N TYR A 463 -7.33 14.80 13.49
CA TYR A 463 -7.59 14.08 14.74
C TYR A 463 -7.09 12.63 14.65
N LEU A 464 -6.21 12.21 15.54
CA LEU A 464 -5.65 10.85 15.48
C LEU A 464 -6.66 9.80 15.96
N LYS A 465 -6.85 8.75 15.14
CA LYS A 465 -7.74 7.63 15.44
C LYS A 465 -7.08 6.64 16.42
N TYR A 466 -7.86 5.75 17.01
CA TYR A 466 -7.39 4.79 18.01
C TYR A 466 -6.30 3.85 17.45
N SER A 467 -6.34 3.53 16.15
CA SER A 467 -5.28 2.81 15.45
C SER A 467 -3.92 3.51 15.50
N ALA A 468 -3.85 4.84 15.45
CA ALA A 468 -2.59 5.58 15.57
C ALA A 468 -1.97 5.43 16.97
N TYR A 469 -2.80 5.50 18.02
CA TYR A 469 -2.37 5.27 19.40
C TYR A 469 -1.98 3.81 19.63
N TRP A 470 -2.78 2.86 19.14
CA TRP A 470 -2.47 1.42 19.20
C TRP A 470 -1.14 1.12 18.51
N LEU A 471 -0.92 1.67 17.31
CA LEU A 471 0.29 1.48 16.53
C LEU A 471 1.51 2.08 17.24
N LYS A 472 1.38 3.29 17.81
CA LYS A 472 2.42 3.85 18.68
C LYS A 472 2.76 2.91 19.83
N MET A 473 1.76 2.39 20.54
CA MET A 473 1.99 1.45 21.65
C MET A 473 2.61 0.12 21.22
N PHE A 474 2.27 -0.37 20.02
CA PHE A 474 2.89 -1.55 19.40
C PHE A 474 4.36 -1.33 19.01
N LEU A 475 4.72 -0.09 18.66
CA LEU A 475 6.09 0.33 18.28
C LEU A 475 6.99 0.68 19.48
N LEU A 476 6.42 0.95 20.66
CA LEU A 476 7.21 1.18 21.87
C LEU A 476 7.98 -0.10 22.23
N LYS A 477 9.31 0.04 22.37
CA LYS A 477 10.24 -1.06 22.65
C LYS A 477 10.00 -1.64 24.05
#